data_AF-A0A923PXH8-F1
#
_entry.id   AF-A0A923PXH8-F1
#
_cell.length_a   1.000
_cell.length_b   1.000
_cell.length_c   1.000
_cell.angle_alpha   90.00
_cell.angle_beta   90.00
_cell.angle_gamma   90.00
#
_symmetry.space_group_name_H-M   'P 1'
#
loop_
_entity.id
_entity.type
_entity.pdbx_description
1 polymer ?
#
loop_
_entity_poly.entity_id
_entity_poly.type
_entity_poly.pdbx_seq_one_letter_code
_entity_poly.pdbx_strand_id
1 'polypeptide(L)'
;MNSPVLPNHSSARTAIFSKSRALAALALAVAGFGFSGCTTYTPAGNMEMFVRTAPVPALVPHGKELAAAEAHAAKDANSFALVGSGKSMEPMYVSGTAIVVHEQAYTTLRTGMPVVYRNSRGFYVAHMLVEEMRDGWLAIGVNNAEPDQELVTRNNFVGVIQAAYAASDTPFRADVAARVALKDGIDRSAKMALLR
;
A
#
# COMPACT_ATOMS: atom_id res chain seq x y z
N MET A 1 84.13 54.99 2.70
CA MET A 1 84.14 56.45 2.46
C MET A 1 84.58 56.70 1.03
N ASN A 2 83.79 57.51 0.33
CA ASN A 2 83.98 58.22 -0.94
C ASN A 2 83.90 57.47 -2.31
N SER A 3 82.72 57.69 -2.91
CA SER A 3 82.23 57.75 -4.31
C SER A 3 83.17 58.47 -5.32
N PRO A 4 82.79 58.77 -6.60
CA PRO A 4 81.52 58.55 -7.34
C PRO A 4 81.66 58.16 -8.85
N VAL A 5 80.51 57.99 -9.54
CA VAL A 5 80.09 58.69 -10.79
C VAL A 5 79.20 57.79 -11.69
N LEU A 6 77.93 58.22 -11.84
CA LEU A 6 76.87 57.82 -12.79
C LEU A 6 77.14 58.45 -14.21
N PRO A 7 76.30 58.38 -15.28
CA PRO A 7 74.90 57.94 -15.41
C PRO A 7 74.57 57.16 -16.72
N ASN A 8 73.31 56.78 -16.96
CA ASN A 8 72.49 57.34 -18.05
C ASN A 8 71.05 56.77 -18.10
N HIS A 9 70.12 57.72 -17.95
CA HIS A 9 68.71 57.85 -18.37
C HIS A 9 68.01 56.75 -19.20
N SER A 10 66.76 56.42 -18.82
CA SER A 10 65.53 56.85 -19.53
C SER A 10 64.30 56.17 -18.89
N SER A 11 63.52 56.87 -18.06
CA SER A 11 62.28 57.59 -18.42
C SER A 11 61.19 56.77 -19.12
N ALA A 12 60.29 56.23 -18.28
CA ALA A 12 58.89 56.65 -18.17
C ALA A 12 57.84 56.22 -19.22
N ARG A 13 56.64 56.01 -18.65
CA ARG A 13 55.29 56.09 -19.24
C ARG A 13 54.77 54.80 -19.90
N THR A 14 53.76 54.19 -19.30
CA THR A 14 52.35 54.59 -19.50
C THR A 14 51.44 53.59 -18.78
N ALA A 15 50.63 54.09 -17.85
CA ALA A 15 49.51 53.36 -17.25
C ALA A 15 48.32 53.40 -18.20
N ILE A 16 47.63 52.29 -18.43
CA ILE A 16 46.22 52.30 -18.83
C ILE A 16 45.46 51.20 -18.07
N PHE A 17 44.57 51.66 -17.21
CA PHE A 17 43.50 50.92 -16.57
C PHE A 17 42.63 50.16 -17.59
N SER A 18 42.25 48.92 -17.27
CA SER A 18 41.02 48.33 -17.81
C SER A 18 40.22 47.71 -16.68
N LYS A 19 38.96 48.12 -16.63
CA LYS A 19 37.99 47.89 -15.57
C LYS A 19 37.35 46.51 -15.70
N SER A 20 37.09 45.94 -14.52
CA SER A 20 36.09 44.95 -14.16
C SER A 20 34.94 44.75 -15.16
N ARG A 21 34.75 43.50 -15.61
CA ARG A 21 33.44 42.96 -15.99
C ARG A 21 33.31 41.53 -15.50
N ALA A 22 32.48 41.36 -14.48
CA ALA A 22 31.91 40.08 -14.07
C ALA A 22 31.02 39.52 -15.19
N LEU A 23 31.08 38.21 -15.42
CA LEU A 23 30.12 37.35 -16.11
C LEU A 23 30.46 35.91 -15.68
N ALA A 24 29.75 35.37 -14.69
CA ALA A 24 28.67 34.37 -14.84
C ALA A 24 29.16 33.08 -15.54
N ALA A 25 29.59 32.05 -14.81
CA ALA A 25 28.78 31.02 -14.16
C ALA A 25 27.94 30.17 -15.14
N LEU A 26 28.33 28.91 -15.33
CA LEU A 26 27.39 27.78 -15.35
C LEU A 26 28.15 26.46 -15.08
N ALA A 27 28.10 26.00 -13.84
CA ALA A 27 28.58 24.67 -13.46
C ALA A 27 27.53 23.63 -13.88
N LEU A 28 27.96 22.61 -14.62
CA LEU A 28 27.19 21.38 -14.83
C LEU A 28 27.01 20.67 -13.47
N ALA A 29 25.81 20.72 -12.91
CA ALA A 29 25.38 19.80 -11.86
C ALA A 29 24.31 18.88 -12.47
N VAL A 30 24.75 17.76 -13.02
CA VAL A 30 23.90 16.59 -13.25
C VAL A 30 23.80 15.87 -11.91
N ALA A 31 22.68 16.03 -11.21
CA ALA A 31 22.30 15.17 -10.10
C ALA A 31 20.82 14.86 -10.25
N GLY A 32 20.52 13.60 -10.56
CA GLY A 32 19.19 13.11 -10.87
C GLY A 32 18.19 13.42 -9.77
N PHE A 33 17.14 14.13 -10.14
CA PHE A 33 15.90 14.04 -9.40
C PHE A 33 15.37 12.61 -9.58
N GLY A 34 15.57 11.80 -8.55
CA GLY A 34 14.92 10.51 -8.42
C GLY A 34 13.42 10.71 -8.57
N PHE A 35 12.81 9.91 -9.43
CA PHE A 35 11.38 9.72 -9.43
C PHE A 35 11.01 9.05 -8.09
N SER A 36 10.73 9.85 -7.06
CA SER A 36 9.93 9.39 -5.93
C SER A 36 8.53 9.14 -6.49
N GLY A 37 8.29 7.90 -6.91
CA GLY A 37 6.94 7.46 -7.24
C GLY A 37 6.10 7.56 -5.98
N CYS A 38 5.26 8.60 -5.88
CA CYS A 38 4.21 8.61 -4.89
C CYS A 38 3.25 7.48 -5.25
N THR A 39 3.30 6.36 -4.52
CA THR A 39 2.26 5.34 -4.59
C THR A 39 1.00 5.95 -3.98
N THR A 40 0.15 6.55 -4.81
CA THR A 40 -1.14 7.09 -4.37
C THR A 40 -2.12 5.94 -4.21
N TYR A 41 -2.45 5.61 -2.95
CA TYR A 41 -3.54 4.70 -2.64
C TYR A 41 -4.86 5.37 -2.97
N THR A 42 -5.69 4.70 -3.78
CA THR A 42 -7.03 5.17 -4.11
C THR A 42 -8.03 4.07 -3.81
N PRO A 43 -9.27 4.38 -3.37
CA PRO A 43 -10.28 3.36 -3.16
C PRO A 43 -10.50 2.45 -4.37
N ALA A 44 -10.40 2.99 -5.59
CA ALA A 44 -10.50 2.21 -6.83
C ALA A 44 -9.33 1.22 -7.02
N GLY A 45 -8.09 1.64 -6.76
CA GLY A 45 -6.93 0.74 -6.83
C GLY A 45 -6.92 -0.32 -5.73
N ASN A 46 -7.29 0.08 -4.51
CA ASN A 46 -7.43 -0.84 -3.37
C ASN A 46 -8.52 -1.88 -3.65
N MET A 47 -9.63 -1.44 -4.24
CA MET A 47 -10.72 -2.30 -4.69
C MET A 47 -10.25 -3.35 -5.69
N GLU A 48 -9.51 -2.95 -6.74
CA GLU A 48 -9.00 -3.90 -7.73
C GLU A 48 -8.11 -4.96 -7.09
N MET A 49 -7.18 -4.56 -6.21
CA MET A 49 -6.34 -5.50 -5.47
C MET A 49 -7.20 -6.48 -4.66
N PHE A 50 -8.18 -5.97 -3.92
CA PHE A 50 -9.08 -6.78 -3.09
C PHE A 50 -9.87 -7.80 -3.90
N VAL A 51 -10.48 -7.39 -5.02
CA VAL A 51 -11.27 -8.29 -5.88
C VAL A 51 -10.46 -9.50 -6.34
N ARG A 52 -9.16 -9.32 -6.58
CA ARG A 52 -8.29 -10.37 -7.10
C ARG A 52 -7.91 -11.40 -6.04
N THR A 53 -7.73 -10.98 -4.80
CA THR A 53 -7.02 -11.78 -3.81
C THR A 53 -7.85 -12.14 -2.58
N ALA A 54 -8.88 -11.36 -2.26
CA ALA A 54 -9.69 -11.59 -1.08
C ALA A 54 -10.93 -12.43 -1.38
N PRO A 55 -11.40 -13.25 -0.41
CA PRO A 55 -12.54 -14.11 -0.64
C PRO A 55 -13.81 -13.27 -0.84
N VAL A 56 -14.55 -13.60 -1.90
CA VAL A 56 -15.89 -13.06 -2.14
C VAL A 56 -16.83 -13.65 -1.10
N PRO A 57 -17.60 -12.83 -0.35
CA PRO A 57 -18.51 -13.36 0.64
C PRO A 57 -19.59 -14.24 0.02
N ALA A 58 -19.79 -15.41 0.60
CA ALA A 58 -20.94 -16.26 0.31
C ALA A 58 -22.20 -15.64 0.92
N LEU A 59 -23.28 -15.59 0.14
CA LEU A 59 -24.56 -15.07 0.61
C LEU A 59 -25.28 -16.11 1.45
N VAL A 60 -25.76 -15.69 2.63
CA VAL A 60 -26.54 -16.51 3.54
C VAL A 60 -27.80 -15.76 4.01
N PRO A 61 -28.81 -16.46 4.55
CA PRO A 61 -29.96 -15.78 5.17
C PRO A 61 -29.49 -14.82 6.27
N HIS A 62 -30.21 -13.71 6.43
CA HIS A 62 -29.92 -12.72 7.45
C HIS A 62 -29.84 -13.34 8.85
N GLY A 63 -28.79 -12.99 9.61
CA GLY A 63 -28.54 -13.51 10.95
C GLY A 63 -27.92 -14.91 10.97
N LYS A 64 -27.51 -15.46 9.81
CA LYS A 64 -26.79 -16.74 9.70
C LYS A 64 -25.32 -16.59 9.34
N GLU A 65 -24.81 -15.37 9.21
CA GLU A 65 -23.46 -15.04 8.78
C GLU A 65 -22.43 -15.66 9.72
N LEU A 66 -22.53 -15.35 11.02
CA LEU A 66 -21.59 -15.87 12.02
C LEU A 66 -21.69 -17.40 12.13
N ALA A 67 -22.90 -17.94 12.19
CA ALA A 67 -23.09 -19.40 12.28
C ALA A 67 -22.50 -20.14 11.08
N ALA A 68 -22.60 -19.57 9.87
CA ALA A 68 -21.97 -20.13 8.67
C ALA A 68 -20.43 -20.04 8.72
N ALA A 69 -19.90 -18.92 9.20
CA ALA A 69 -18.47 -18.74 9.41
C ALA A 69 -17.91 -19.71 10.47
N GLU A 70 -18.59 -19.87 11.60
CA GLU A 70 -18.21 -20.82 12.66
C GLU A 70 -18.25 -22.26 12.17
N ALA A 71 -19.30 -22.65 11.43
CA ALA A 71 -19.39 -23.98 10.84
C ALA A 71 -18.30 -24.25 9.78
N HIS A 72 -17.83 -23.21 9.09
CA HIS A 72 -16.65 -23.31 8.22
C HIS A 72 -15.38 -23.49 9.06
N ALA A 73 -15.14 -22.58 10.01
CA ALA A 73 -13.95 -22.57 10.85
C ALA A 73 -13.77 -23.90 11.60
N ALA A 74 -14.85 -24.53 12.08
CA ALA A 74 -14.83 -25.79 12.80
C ALA A 74 -14.21 -26.98 12.02
N LYS A 75 -13.98 -26.83 10.70
CA LYS A 75 -13.32 -27.85 9.85
C LYS A 75 -11.80 -27.85 10.00
N ASP A 76 -11.23 -26.81 10.61
CA ASP A 76 -9.80 -26.63 10.76
C ASP A 76 -9.48 -26.00 12.13
N ALA A 77 -8.65 -26.67 12.92
CA ALA A 77 -8.31 -26.26 14.28
C ALA A 77 -7.57 -24.92 14.37
N ASN A 78 -6.95 -24.46 13.28
CA ASN A 78 -6.26 -23.17 13.21
C ASN A 78 -7.15 -22.04 12.68
N SER A 79 -8.46 -22.29 12.52
CA SER A 79 -9.40 -21.34 11.99
C SER A 79 -10.45 -20.93 13.04
N PHE A 80 -10.85 -19.66 13.01
CA PHE A 80 -11.93 -19.14 13.84
C PHE A 80 -12.73 -18.05 13.11
N ALA A 81 -13.92 -17.76 13.62
CA ALA A 81 -14.83 -16.80 13.01
C ALA A 81 -14.83 -15.46 13.76
N LEU A 82 -14.95 -14.36 13.02
CA LEU A 82 -15.16 -13.01 13.54
C LEU A 82 -16.31 -12.33 12.79
N VAL A 83 -17.00 -11.40 13.45
CA VAL A 83 -17.98 -10.51 12.79
C VAL A 83 -17.37 -9.14 12.61
N GLY A 84 -17.35 -8.68 11.35
CA GLY A 84 -16.85 -7.36 10.98
C GLY A 84 -17.80 -6.24 11.38
N SER A 85 -17.23 -5.09 11.72
CA SER A 85 -17.97 -3.84 11.94
C SER A 85 -17.20 -2.66 11.35
N GLY A 86 -17.90 -1.56 11.06
CA GLY A 86 -17.33 -0.37 10.45
C GLY A 86 -17.40 -0.38 8.91
N LYS A 87 -16.75 0.61 8.30
CA LYS A 87 -16.88 0.93 6.87
C LYS A 87 -15.56 0.82 6.07
N SER A 88 -14.45 0.53 6.74
CA SER A 88 -13.11 0.54 6.13
C SER A 88 -12.94 -0.50 5.03
N MET A 89 -13.72 -1.59 5.09
CA MET A 89 -13.70 -2.66 4.11
C MET A 89 -14.89 -2.60 3.14
N GLU A 90 -15.73 -1.57 3.22
CA GLU A 90 -16.84 -1.39 2.27
C GLU A 90 -16.31 -1.06 0.86
N PRO A 91 -17.11 -1.35 -0.18
CA PRO A 91 -18.31 -2.20 -0.20
C PRO A 91 -18.03 -3.71 -0.06
N MET A 92 -16.75 -4.11 0.06
CA MET A 92 -16.36 -5.51 -0.05
C MET A 92 -16.80 -6.37 1.13
N TYR A 93 -16.58 -5.88 2.34
CA TYR A 93 -17.14 -6.44 3.57
C TYR A 93 -17.89 -5.31 4.27
N VAL A 94 -19.23 -5.37 4.19
CA VAL A 94 -20.11 -4.46 4.92
C VAL A 94 -20.19 -4.87 6.39
N SER A 95 -20.57 -3.94 7.26
CA SER A 95 -20.81 -4.26 8.68
C SER A 95 -21.78 -5.44 8.82
N GLY A 96 -21.45 -6.39 9.70
CA GLY A 96 -22.19 -7.65 9.86
C GLY A 96 -21.70 -8.80 8.97
N THR A 97 -20.79 -8.56 8.03
CA THR A 97 -20.09 -9.64 7.31
C THR A 97 -19.29 -10.46 8.32
N ALA A 98 -19.51 -11.77 8.37
CA ALA A 98 -18.70 -12.70 9.14
C ALA A 98 -17.53 -13.22 8.30
N ILE A 99 -16.35 -13.31 8.89
CA ILE A 99 -15.13 -13.77 8.23
C ILE A 99 -14.57 -15.00 8.94
N VAL A 100 -13.91 -15.86 8.18
CA VAL A 100 -13.12 -16.97 8.70
C VAL A 100 -11.65 -16.57 8.61
N VAL A 101 -10.99 -16.53 9.76
CA VAL A 101 -9.57 -16.21 9.90
C VAL A 101 -8.83 -17.51 10.16
N HIS A 102 -7.79 -17.76 9.37
CA HIS A 102 -6.87 -18.88 9.57
C HIS A 102 -5.53 -18.37 10.07
N GLU A 103 -5.09 -18.91 11.19
CA GLU A 103 -3.76 -18.66 11.74
C GLU A 103 -2.70 -19.34 10.86
N GLN A 104 -1.79 -18.55 10.30
CA GLN A 104 -0.66 -19.06 9.51
C GLN A 104 0.64 -18.37 9.89
N ALA A 105 1.77 -18.89 9.40
CA ALA A 105 3.06 -18.30 9.70
C ALA A 105 3.19 -16.89 9.07
N TYR A 106 3.60 -15.91 9.87
CA TYR A 106 3.84 -14.53 9.41
C TYR A 106 4.77 -14.44 8.18
N THR A 107 5.71 -15.37 8.02
CA THR A 107 6.66 -15.40 6.90
C THR A 107 6.03 -15.78 5.55
N THR A 108 4.77 -16.24 5.55
CA THR A 108 4.03 -16.57 4.31
C THR A 108 3.23 -15.39 3.78
N LEU A 109 3.22 -14.25 4.49
CA LEU A 109 2.51 -13.05 4.06
C LEU A 109 3.05 -12.53 2.73
N ARG A 110 2.14 -11.96 1.93
CA ARG A 110 2.39 -11.38 0.61
C ARG A 110 1.45 -10.18 0.41
N THR A 111 1.88 -9.25 -0.43
CA THR A 111 1.02 -8.16 -0.92
C THR A 111 -0.29 -8.73 -1.48
N GLY A 112 -1.39 -8.07 -1.15
CA GLY A 112 -2.74 -8.46 -1.51
C GLY A 112 -3.38 -9.49 -0.58
N MET A 113 -2.73 -9.98 0.48
CA MET A 113 -3.42 -10.85 1.43
C MET A 113 -4.38 -10.04 2.31
N PRO A 114 -5.67 -10.43 2.44
CA PRO A 114 -6.55 -9.90 3.48
C PRO A 114 -6.17 -10.52 4.82
N VAL A 115 -5.82 -9.69 5.79
CA VAL A 115 -5.37 -10.14 7.10
C VAL A 115 -6.23 -9.59 8.22
N VAL A 116 -6.15 -10.26 9.36
CA VAL A 116 -6.55 -9.71 10.65
C VAL A 116 -5.29 -9.50 11.48
N TYR A 117 -5.20 -8.34 12.13
CA TYR A 117 -4.18 -8.02 13.11
C TYR A 117 -4.81 -7.28 14.29
N ARG A 118 -4.13 -7.24 15.43
CA ARG A 118 -4.58 -6.53 16.62
C ARG A 118 -3.85 -5.20 16.74
N ASN A 119 -4.57 -4.09 16.68
CA ASN A 119 -3.91 -2.79 16.85
C ASN A 119 -3.52 -2.53 18.32
N SER A 120 -2.74 -1.48 18.53
CA SER A 120 -2.31 -0.96 19.83
C SER A 120 -3.44 -0.63 20.80
N ARG A 121 -4.66 -0.39 20.30
CA ARG A 121 -5.88 -0.19 21.11
C ARG A 121 -6.56 -1.51 21.51
N GLY A 122 -6.01 -2.64 21.07
CA GLY A 122 -6.50 -3.98 21.37
C GLY A 122 -7.62 -4.48 20.45
N PHE A 123 -8.00 -3.72 19.42
CA PHE A 123 -9.03 -4.11 18.46
C PHE A 123 -8.48 -4.99 17.35
N TYR A 124 -9.26 -5.98 16.93
CA TYR A 124 -9.03 -6.71 15.69
C TYR A 124 -9.38 -5.81 14.50
N VAL A 125 -8.43 -5.69 13.56
CA VAL A 125 -8.56 -4.89 12.35
C VAL A 125 -8.37 -5.81 11.15
N ALA A 126 -9.32 -5.76 10.22
CA ALA A 126 -9.30 -6.56 8.99
C ALA A 126 -9.00 -5.67 7.79
N HIS A 127 -7.84 -5.85 7.14
CA HIS A 127 -7.34 -5.00 6.06
C HIS A 127 -6.44 -5.76 5.08
N MET A 128 -6.06 -5.14 3.97
CA MET A 128 -5.20 -5.72 2.94
C MET A 128 -3.75 -5.33 3.16
N LEU A 129 -2.83 -6.28 3.03
CA LEU A 129 -1.40 -5.98 2.97
C LEU A 129 -1.06 -5.36 1.62
N VAL A 130 -0.38 -4.21 1.62
CA VAL A 130 -0.02 -3.50 0.38
C VAL A 130 1.49 -3.47 0.13
N GLU A 131 2.30 -3.46 1.18
CA GLU A 131 3.74 -3.32 1.08
C GLU A 131 4.44 -4.01 2.26
N GLU A 132 5.53 -4.71 1.98
CA GLU A 132 6.45 -5.21 3.01
C GLU A 132 7.47 -4.12 3.33
N MET A 133 7.50 -3.70 4.59
CA MET A 133 8.43 -2.73 5.14
C MET A 133 9.48 -3.45 6.01
N ARG A 134 10.57 -2.76 6.35
CA ARG A 134 11.65 -3.33 7.18
C ARG A 134 11.16 -3.94 8.50
N ASP A 135 10.16 -3.30 9.13
CA ASP A 135 9.70 -3.64 10.48
C ASP A 135 8.29 -4.25 10.51
N GLY A 136 7.69 -4.52 9.34
CA GLY A 136 6.38 -5.15 9.25
C GLY A 136 5.70 -4.91 7.90
N TRP A 137 4.39 -5.16 7.83
CA TRP A 137 3.62 -4.90 6.63
C TRP A 137 2.76 -3.65 6.79
N LEU A 138 2.69 -2.87 5.71
CA LEU A 138 1.73 -1.80 5.58
C LEU A 138 0.37 -2.40 5.18
N ALA A 139 -0.68 -2.00 5.89
CA ALA A 139 -2.04 -2.44 5.64
C ALA A 139 -2.96 -1.27 5.25
N ILE A 140 -4.04 -1.57 4.53
CA ILE A 140 -5.05 -0.56 4.17
C ILE A 140 -6.45 -1.19 4.06
N GLY A 141 -7.46 -0.43 4.50
CA GLY A 141 -8.85 -0.72 4.20
C GLY A 141 -9.23 -0.35 2.77
N VAL A 142 -10.10 -1.13 2.15
CA VAL A 142 -10.58 -0.88 0.78
C VAL A 142 -11.11 0.54 0.60
N ASN A 143 -11.85 1.04 1.59
CA ASN A 143 -12.48 2.36 1.58
C ASN A 143 -11.61 3.47 2.18
N ASN A 144 -10.36 3.18 2.54
CA ASN A 144 -9.46 4.15 3.14
C ASN A 144 -8.64 4.84 2.05
N ALA A 145 -8.41 6.16 2.21
CA ALA A 145 -7.53 6.95 1.34
C ALA A 145 -6.05 6.81 1.71
N GLU A 146 -5.78 6.44 2.96
CA GLU A 146 -4.44 6.32 3.51
C GLU A 146 -4.26 4.94 4.16
N PRO A 147 -3.05 4.36 4.08
CA PRO A 147 -2.70 3.17 4.83
C PRO A 147 -2.82 3.37 6.35
N ASP A 148 -2.86 2.27 7.08
CA ASP A 148 -2.85 2.32 8.53
C ASP A 148 -1.52 2.85 9.05
N GLN A 149 -1.58 3.65 10.12
CA GLN A 149 -0.40 4.17 10.78
C GLN A 149 0.40 3.08 11.53
N GLU A 150 -0.26 1.97 11.88
CA GLU A 150 0.33 0.86 12.60
C GLU A 150 0.65 -0.29 11.64
N LEU A 151 1.91 -0.76 11.65
CA LEU A 151 2.33 -1.89 10.84
C LEU A 151 1.79 -3.22 11.38
N VAL A 152 1.54 -4.15 10.47
CA VAL A 152 1.29 -5.55 10.79
C VAL A 152 2.64 -6.26 11.00
N THR A 153 2.96 -6.52 12.25
CA THR A 153 4.18 -7.17 12.71
C THR A 153 3.91 -8.62 13.10
N ARG A 154 4.98 -9.39 13.33
CA ARG A 154 4.85 -10.76 13.85
C ARG A 154 4.09 -10.83 15.19
N ASN A 155 4.17 -9.79 16.01
CA ASN A 155 3.61 -9.79 17.36
C ASN A 155 2.13 -9.41 17.39
N ASN A 156 1.63 -8.74 16.36
CA ASN A 156 0.24 -8.28 16.30
C ASN A 156 -0.57 -8.93 15.18
N PHE A 157 0.08 -9.65 14.26
CA PHE A 157 -0.58 -10.46 13.24
C PHE A 157 -1.38 -11.59 13.89
N VAL A 158 -2.60 -11.79 13.41
CA VAL A 158 -3.54 -12.78 13.94
C VAL A 158 -3.76 -13.89 12.90
N GLY A 159 -4.07 -13.55 11.66
CA GLY A 159 -4.29 -14.55 10.62
C GLY A 159 -4.72 -13.96 9.28
N VAL A 160 -4.95 -14.84 8.29
CA VAL A 160 -5.42 -14.48 6.95
C VAL A 160 -6.91 -14.79 6.83
N ILE A 161 -7.65 -13.92 6.16
CA ILE A 161 -9.07 -14.15 5.87
C ILE A 161 -9.19 -15.14 4.71
N GLN A 162 -9.77 -16.31 4.97
CA GLN A 162 -9.91 -17.39 3.96
C GLN A 162 -11.34 -17.53 3.42
N ALA A 163 -12.34 -17.10 4.19
CA ALA A 163 -13.73 -17.08 3.74
C ALA A 163 -14.48 -15.91 4.37
N ALA A 164 -15.60 -15.54 3.74
CA ALA A 164 -16.50 -14.51 4.24
C ALA A 164 -17.95 -14.88 3.95
N TYR A 165 -18.87 -14.36 4.77
CA TYR A 165 -20.30 -14.63 4.73
C TYR A 165 -21.07 -13.35 4.99
N ALA A 166 -22.04 -13.04 4.13
CA ALA A 166 -22.83 -11.81 4.24
C ALA A 166 -24.33 -12.09 4.06
N ALA A 167 -25.15 -11.25 4.68
CA ALA A 167 -26.59 -11.35 4.58
C ALA A 167 -27.07 -11.12 3.14
N SER A 168 -27.91 -12.01 2.63
CA SER A 168 -28.47 -11.95 1.27
C SER A 168 -29.40 -10.76 1.01
N ASP A 169 -29.83 -10.05 2.05
CA ASP A 169 -30.74 -8.89 2.01
C ASP A 169 -30.03 -7.55 2.19
N THR A 170 -28.71 -7.56 2.42
CA THR A 170 -27.92 -6.33 2.50
C THR A 170 -27.74 -5.67 1.11
N PRO A 171 -27.47 -4.35 1.03
CA PRO A 171 -27.19 -3.63 -0.23
C PRO A 171 -26.12 -4.29 -1.11
N PHE A 172 -25.31 -5.14 -0.46
CA PHE A 172 -24.40 -6.13 -0.99
C PHE A 172 -24.88 -6.89 -2.24
N ARG A 173 -26.19 -7.07 -2.47
CA ARG A 173 -26.71 -7.75 -3.68
C ARG A 173 -26.22 -7.12 -5.00
N ALA A 174 -26.17 -5.79 -5.08
CA ALA A 174 -25.71 -5.09 -6.30
C ALA A 174 -24.19 -5.20 -6.45
N ASP A 175 -23.47 -5.03 -5.35
CA ASP A 175 -22.01 -5.05 -5.32
C ASP A 175 -21.44 -6.46 -5.50
N VAL A 176 -22.07 -7.50 -4.95
CA VAL A 176 -21.68 -8.91 -5.19
C VAL A 176 -21.92 -9.32 -6.62
N ALA A 177 -23.05 -8.95 -7.21
CA ALA A 177 -23.31 -9.23 -8.62
C ALA A 177 -22.24 -8.57 -9.50
N ALA A 178 -21.86 -7.33 -9.19
CA ALA A 178 -20.75 -6.64 -9.86
C ALA A 178 -19.39 -7.34 -9.61
N ARG A 179 -19.14 -7.85 -8.39
CA ARG A 179 -17.89 -8.53 -8.01
C ARG A 179 -17.73 -9.91 -8.62
N VAL A 180 -18.80 -10.70 -8.70
CA VAL A 180 -18.81 -11.98 -9.42
C VAL A 180 -18.59 -11.73 -10.91
N ALA A 181 -19.30 -10.75 -11.49
CA ALA A 181 -19.10 -10.38 -12.89
C ALA A 181 -17.67 -9.89 -13.18
N LEU A 182 -17.07 -9.11 -12.28
CA LEU A 182 -15.71 -8.62 -12.40
C LEU A 182 -14.68 -9.74 -12.27
N LYS A 183 -14.81 -10.62 -11.27
CA LYS A 183 -13.93 -11.79 -11.10
C LYS A 183 -14.02 -12.74 -12.30
N ASP A 184 -15.22 -13.06 -12.75
CA ASP A 184 -15.43 -13.90 -13.94
C ASP A 184 -14.85 -13.27 -15.22
N GLY A 185 -14.85 -11.94 -15.32
CA GLY A 185 -14.21 -11.21 -16.40
C GLY A 185 -12.68 -11.32 -16.38
N ILE A 186 -12.09 -11.17 -15.19
CA ILE A 186 -10.64 -11.32 -14.98
C ILE A 186 -10.20 -12.76 -15.25
N ASP A 187 -10.90 -13.75 -14.70
CA ASP A 187 -10.55 -15.17 -14.83
C ASP A 187 -10.66 -15.64 -16.29
N ARG A 188 -11.68 -15.16 -17.04
CA ARG A 188 -11.80 -15.41 -18.49
C ARG A 188 -10.68 -14.77 -19.31
N SER A 189 -10.31 -13.53 -18.99
CA SER A 189 -9.24 -12.82 -19.70
C SER A 189 -7.87 -13.48 -19.47
N ALA A 190 -7.58 -13.89 -18.24
CA ALA A 190 -6.37 -14.64 -17.89
C ALA A 190 -6.30 -15.99 -18.62
N LYS A 191 -7.42 -16.72 -18.70
CA LYS A 191 -7.49 -17.99 -19.43
C LYS A 191 -7.27 -17.84 -20.93
N MET A 192 -7.77 -16.75 -21.54
CA MET A 192 -7.56 -16.45 -22.96
C MET A 192 -6.11 -16.03 -23.27
N ALA A 193 -5.44 -15.33 -22.36
CA ALA A 193 -4.04 -14.94 -22.51
C ALA A 193 -3.07 -16.14 -22.42
N LEU A 194 -3.42 -17.18 -21.67
CA LEU A 194 -2.63 -18.42 -21.55
C LEU A 194 -2.79 -19.39 -22.74
N LEU A 195 -3.80 -19.16 -23.60
CA LEU A 195 -4.11 -19.99 -24.77
C LEU A 195 -3.60 -19.40 -26.10
N ARG A 196 -2.78 -18.34 -26.04
CA ARG A 196 -2.09 -17.72 -27.17
C ARG A 196 -0.59 -17.97 -27.06
#